data_AF-A0A800BPQ7-F1
#
_entry.id   AF-A0A800BPQ7-F1
#
_cell.length_a   1.000
_cell.length_b   1.000
_cell.length_c   1.000
_cell.angle_alpha   90.00
_cell.angle_beta   90.00
_cell.angle_gamma   90.00
#
_symmetry.space_group_name_H-M   'P 1'
#
loop_
_entity.id
_entity.type
_entity.pdbx_description
1 polymer ?
#
loop_
_entity_poly.entity_id
_entity_poly.type
_entity_poly.pdbx_seq_one_letter_code
_entity_poly.pdbx_strand_id
1 'polypeptide(L)'
;PYVRRKNSQEKITYLHPTLRPILKETYGVIIFQEQILKIAHKLAGFSYGEADTLRRAMTKDKSHQEMAKLKKWFIKGCLNKGTTKEVAEEVFSRISAFASFGFCKAHAASFAYITYQSAYLKAHHPLEFYVGLLNAGQVGSYPKSVILNDARRRGFQVLSPHVNFSQEGFSIEGKAIRIGLSSIKGIGPRFIERILSARESGLFLSMEDFTSRVSLPSSAIKTLRWAHAFKGLTDITERKVAYA
;
A
#
# COMPACT_ATOMS: atom_id res chain seq x y z
N PRO A 1 -5.33 3.53 -23.91
CA PRO A 1 -6.34 4.63 -24.06
C PRO A 1 -6.44 5.57 -22.83
N TYR A 2 -6.74 5.05 -21.63
CA TYR A 2 -6.96 5.88 -20.44
C TYR A 2 -5.81 6.87 -20.16
N VAL A 3 -4.58 6.38 -20.03
CA VAL A 3 -3.39 7.22 -19.72
C VAL A 3 -3.16 8.29 -20.79
N ARG A 4 -3.19 7.93 -22.07
CA ARG A 4 -2.99 8.88 -23.18
C ARG A 4 -4.06 9.99 -23.19
N ARG A 5 -5.33 9.63 -22.98
CA ARG A 5 -6.43 10.61 -22.92
C ARG A 5 -6.34 11.50 -21.68
N LYS A 6 -5.99 10.94 -20.53
CA LYS A 6 -5.73 11.70 -19.29
C LYS A 6 -4.61 12.72 -19.49
N ASN A 7 -3.57 12.35 -20.24
CA ASN A 7 -2.41 13.20 -20.53
C ASN A 7 -2.57 14.05 -21.80
N SER A 8 -3.78 14.18 -22.35
CA SER A 8 -4.07 14.97 -23.57
C SER A 8 -3.30 14.54 -24.83
N GLN A 9 -2.77 13.32 -24.86
CA GLN A 9 -2.09 12.71 -26.02
C GLN A 9 -3.06 12.04 -27.01
N GLU A 10 -4.33 11.90 -26.62
CA GLU A 10 -5.40 11.31 -27.44
C GLU A 10 -6.70 12.05 -27.12
N LYS A 11 -7.48 12.43 -28.16
CA LYS A 11 -8.78 13.11 -27.95
C LYS A 11 -9.78 12.16 -27.28
N ILE A 12 -10.55 12.70 -26.34
CA ILE A 12 -11.64 11.95 -25.68
C ILE A 12 -12.83 11.91 -26.64
N THR A 13 -13.26 10.70 -27.01
CA THR A 13 -14.41 10.48 -27.88
C THR A 13 -15.49 9.66 -27.17
N TYR A 14 -16.75 9.91 -27.54
CA TYR A 14 -17.92 9.19 -27.04
C TYR A 14 -18.74 8.72 -28.24
N LEU A 15 -19.20 7.47 -28.20
CA LEU A 15 -20.04 6.91 -29.28
C LEU A 15 -21.45 7.50 -29.31
N HIS A 16 -21.91 8.02 -28.17
CA HIS A 16 -23.24 8.59 -28.04
C HIS A 16 -23.22 9.68 -26.96
N PRO A 17 -23.97 10.79 -27.11
CA PRO A 17 -24.05 11.86 -26.10
C PRO A 17 -24.40 11.35 -24.69
N THR A 18 -25.29 10.37 -24.59
CA THR A 18 -25.70 9.73 -23.32
C THR A 18 -24.55 9.06 -22.57
N LEU A 19 -23.48 8.65 -23.27
CA LEU A 19 -22.32 8.02 -22.63
C LEU A 19 -21.39 9.04 -21.96
N ARG A 20 -21.43 10.31 -22.40
CA ARG A 20 -20.57 11.37 -21.85
C ARG A 20 -20.68 11.49 -20.33
N PRO A 21 -21.87 11.66 -19.72
CA PRO A 21 -21.97 11.78 -18.26
C PRO A 21 -21.53 10.51 -17.50
N ILE A 22 -21.58 9.33 -18.14
CA ILE A 22 -21.23 8.04 -17.51
C ILE A 22 -19.71 7.80 -17.56
N LEU A 23 -19.07 8.21 -18.66
CA LEU A 23 -17.67 7.90 -18.96
C LEU A 23 -16.74 9.13 -18.85
N LYS A 24 -17.26 10.30 -18.47
CA LYS A 24 -16.47 11.53 -18.31
C LYS A 24 -15.31 11.34 -17.33
N GLU A 25 -15.59 10.78 -16.16
CA GLU A 25 -14.60 10.53 -15.10
C GLU A 25 -13.51 9.55 -15.52
N THR A 26 -13.78 8.71 -16.52
CA THR A 26 -12.87 7.68 -17.02
C THR A 26 -12.39 7.98 -18.45
N TYR A 27 -12.46 9.24 -18.89
CA TYR A 27 -11.97 9.69 -20.20
C TYR A 27 -12.52 8.88 -21.39
N GLY A 28 -13.81 8.52 -21.33
CA GLY A 28 -14.48 7.76 -22.39
C GLY A 28 -14.15 6.27 -22.41
N VAL A 29 -13.52 5.73 -21.36
CA VAL A 29 -13.17 4.31 -21.23
C VAL A 29 -14.10 3.63 -20.22
N ILE A 30 -14.61 2.44 -20.55
CA ILE A 30 -15.38 1.63 -19.60
C ILE A 30 -14.38 0.93 -18.68
N ILE A 31 -14.47 1.17 -17.38
CA ILE A 31 -13.56 0.61 -16.36
C ILE A 31 -14.38 -0.11 -15.28
N PHE A 32 -15.51 0.50 -14.88
CA PHE A 32 -16.28 0.03 -13.74
C PHE A 32 -17.55 -0.73 -14.14
N GLN A 33 -17.89 -1.72 -13.33
CA GLN A 33 -19.13 -2.48 -13.43
C GLN A 33 -20.37 -1.57 -13.38
N GLU A 34 -20.34 -0.54 -12.53
CA GLU A 34 -21.41 0.44 -12.37
C GLU A 34 -21.60 1.31 -13.62
N GLN A 35 -20.57 1.46 -14.47
CA GLN A 35 -20.71 2.12 -15.76
C GLN A 35 -21.53 1.26 -16.72
N ILE A 36 -21.33 -0.06 -16.73
CA ILE A 36 -22.13 -0.99 -17.54
C ILE A 36 -23.61 -0.88 -17.16
N LEU A 37 -23.90 -0.86 -15.85
CA LEU A 37 -25.27 -0.69 -15.34
C LEU A 37 -25.91 0.60 -15.84
N LYS A 38 -25.19 1.72 -15.71
CA LYS A 38 -25.66 3.04 -16.16
C LYS A 38 -25.84 3.10 -17.68
N ILE A 39 -24.97 2.45 -18.46
CA ILE A 39 -25.08 2.41 -19.92
C ILE A 39 -26.32 1.61 -20.33
N ALA A 40 -26.52 0.41 -19.78
CA ALA A 40 -27.71 -0.40 -20.09
C ALA A 40 -29.00 0.32 -19.70
N HIS A 41 -29.01 0.97 -18.53
CA HIS A 41 -30.17 1.76 -18.08
C HIS A 41 -30.46 2.95 -19.00
N LYS A 42 -29.45 3.77 -19.32
CA LYS A 42 -29.65 5.02 -20.07
C LYS A 42 -29.76 4.82 -21.58
N LEU A 43 -29.02 3.88 -22.15
CA LEU A 43 -28.99 3.64 -23.60
C LEU A 43 -30.01 2.59 -24.03
N ALA A 44 -30.14 1.48 -23.31
CA ALA A 44 -31.07 0.39 -23.66
C ALA A 44 -32.41 0.46 -22.91
N GLY A 45 -32.57 1.38 -21.96
CA GLY A 45 -33.82 1.55 -21.20
C GLY A 45 -34.08 0.48 -20.15
N PHE A 46 -33.08 -0.32 -19.78
CA PHE A 46 -33.22 -1.38 -18.78
C PHE A 46 -33.45 -0.81 -17.38
N SER A 47 -34.20 -1.53 -16.56
CA SER A 47 -34.14 -1.37 -15.10
C SER A 47 -32.74 -1.71 -14.59
N TYR A 48 -32.37 -1.25 -13.39
CA TYR A 48 -31.08 -1.62 -12.80
C TYR A 48 -30.96 -3.13 -12.53
N GLY A 49 -32.07 -3.81 -12.25
CA GLY A 49 -32.09 -5.28 -12.10
C GLY A 49 -31.77 -6.01 -13.41
N GLU A 50 -32.37 -5.57 -14.52
CA GLU A 50 -32.05 -6.08 -15.86
C GLU A 50 -30.61 -5.77 -16.26
N ALA A 51 -30.14 -4.57 -15.96
CA ALA A 51 -28.77 -4.18 -16.21
C ALA A 51 -27.75 -5.02 -15.41
N ASP A 52 -28.08 -5.40 -14.17
CA ASP A 52 -27.22 -6.29 -13.38
C ASP A 52 -27.28 -7.74 -13.89
N THR A 53 -28.41 -8.19 -14.41
CA THR A 53 -28.50 -9.47 -15.13
C THR A 53 -27.59 -9.47 -16.36
N LEU A 54 -27.58 -8.39 -17.16
CA LEU A 54 -26.64 -8.23 -18.26
C LEU A 54 -25.18 -8.28 -17.77
N ARG A 55 -24.83 -7.50 -16.75
CA ARG A 55 -23.48 -7.44 -16.17
C ARG A 55 -23.01 -8.82 -15.69
N ARG A 56 -23.82 -9.51 -14.89
CA ARG A 56 -23.51 -10.85 -14.35
C ARG A 56 -23.34 -11.86 -15.47
N ALA A 57 -24.19 -11.80 -16.49
CA ALA A 57 -24.12 -12.72 -17.61
C ALA A 57 -22.81 -12.55 -18.40
N MET A 58 -22.28 -11.34 -18.50
CA MET A 58 -21.02 -11.08 -19.21
C MET A 58 -19.75 -11.37 -18.39
N THR A 59 -19.86 -11.58 -17.08
CA THR A 59 -18.70 -11.89 -16.21
C THR A 59 -18.40 -13.41 -16.17
N LYS A 60 -19.36 -14.25 -16.58
CA LYS A 60 -19.19 -15.71 -16.63
C LYS A 60 -18.80 -16.12 -18.05
N ASP A 61 -17.99 -17.17 -18.18
CA ASP A 61 -17.78 -17.83 -19.46
C ASP A 61 -19.13 -18.35 -19.96
N LYS A 62 -19.55 -17.82 -21.11
CA LYS A 62 -20.86 -18.09 -21.71
C LYS A 62 -20.70 -18.61 -23.13
N SER A 63 -21.65 -19.44 -23.53
CA SER A 63 -21.70 -19.92 -24.91
C SER A 63 -21.93 -18.75 -25.87
N HIS A 64 -21.45 -18.91 -27.11
CA HIS A 64 -21.66 -17.92 -28.16
C HIS A 64 -23.15 -17.59 -28.38
N GLN A 65 -24.02 -18.59 -28.20
CA GLN A 65 -25.47 -18.45 -28.33
C GLN A 65 -26.09 -17.57 -27.23
N GLU A 66 -25.65 -17.70 -25.98
CA GLU A 66 -26.15 -16.86 -24.87
C GLU A 66 -25.72 -15.40 -25.06
N MET A 67 -24.47 -15.16 -25.47
CA MET A 67 -24.00 -13.81 -25.77
C MET A 67 -24.77 -13.17 -26.93
N ALA A 68 -25.12 -13.96 -27.96
CA ALA A 68 -25.96 -13.48 -29.06
C ALA A 68 -27.37 -13.07 -28.60
N LYS A 69 -27.98 -13.79 -27.64
CA LYS A 69 -29.27 -13.43 -27.05
C LYS A 69 -29.19 -12.11 -26.28
N LEU A 70 -28.15 -11.92 -25.46
CA LEU A 70 -27.92 -10.67 -24.73
C LEU A 70 -27.68 -9.49 -25.68
N LYS A 71 -26.90 -9.70 -26.75
CA LYS A 71 -26.67 -8.69 -27.79
C LYS A 71 -27.99 -8.23 -28.42
N LYS A 72 -28.83 -9.18 -28.83
CA LYS A 72 -30.15 -8.86 -29.42
C LYS A 72 -31.04 -8.09 -28.45
N TRP A 73 -31.08 -8.49 -27.18
CA TRP A 73 -31.86 -7.81 -26.14
C TRP A 73 -31.40 -6.37 -25.90
N PHE A 74 -30.09 -6.16 -25.78
CA PHE A 74 -29.50 -4.83 -25.60
C PHE A 74 -29.74 -3.92 -26.81
N ILE A 75 -29.49 -4.41 -28.03
CA ILE A 75 -29.68 -3.63 -29.26
C ILE A 75 -31.15 -3.23 -29.42
N LYS A 76 -32.09 -4.17 -29.17
CA LYS A 76 -33.53 -3.86 -29.23
C LYS A 76 -33.89 -2.72 -28.27
N GLY A 77 -33.37 -2.74 -27.04
CA GLY A 77 -33.55 -1.64 -26.08
C GLY A 77 -33.00 -0.31 -26.59
N CYS A 78 -31.81 -0.33 -27.20
CA CYS A 78 -31.17 0.87 -27.75
C CYS A 78 -31.95 1.48 -28.91
N LEU A 79 -32.44 0.64 -29.83
CA LEU A 79 -33.27 1.07 -30.96
C LEU A 79 -34.57 1.74 -30.45
N ASN A 80 -35.22 1.16 -29.44
CA ASN A 80 -36.42 1.73 -28.82
C ASN A 80 -36.17 3.08 -28.13
N LYS A 81 -34.92 3.37 -27.74
CA LYS A 81 -34.48 4.65 -27.16
C LYS A 81 -33.98 5.64 -28.22
N GLY A 82 -34.07 5.31 -29.51
CA GLY A 82 -33.66 6.18 -30.61
C GLY A 82 -32.16 6.15 -30.93
N THR A 83 -31.42 5.13 -30.46
CA THR A 83 -30.00 4.95 -30.82
C THR A 83 -29.90 4.16 -32.12
N THR A 84 -28.99 4.53 -33.02
CA THR A 84 -28.74 3.80 -34.27
C THR A 84 -28.16 2.40 -34.00
N LYS A 85 -28.41 1.45 -34.88
CA LYS A 85 -27.93 0.06 -34.73
C LYS A 85 -26.42 -0.04 -34.64
N GLU A 86 -25.71 0.77 -35.43
CA GLU A 86 -24.24 0.80 -35.52
C GLU A 86 -23.63 1.19 -34.15
N VAL A 87 -24.13 2.28 -33.57
CA VAL A 87 -23.74 2.74 -32.23
C VAL A 87 -24.07 1.68 -31.17
N ALA A 88 -25.27 1.09 -31.21
CA ALA A 88 -25.67 0.07 -30.24
C ALA A 88 -24.77 -1.17 -30.31
N GLU A 89 -24.40 -1.62 -31.51
CA GLU A 89 -23.50 -2.74 -31.73
C GLU A 89 -22.08 -2.44 -31.24
N GLU A 90 -21.56 -1.24 -31.53
CA GLU A 90 -20.23 -0.86 -31.07
C GLU A 90 -20.17 -0.70 -29.55
N VAL A 91 -21.19 -0.11 -28.93
CA VAL A 91 -21.29 -0.03 -27.47
C VAL A 91 -21.35 -1.42 -26.85
N PHE A 92 -22.17 -2.32 -27.38
CA PHE A 92 -22.25 -3.69 -26.87
C PHE A 92 -20.91 -4.44 -27.01
N SER A 93 -20.22 -4.25 -28.13
CA SER A 93 -18.88 -4.82 -28.35
C SER A 93 -17.89 -4.33 -27.28
N ARG A 94 -17.87 -3.02 -26.99
CA ARG A 94 -17.03 -2.45 -25.93
C ARG A 94 -17.39 -2.97 -24.55
N ILE A 95 -18.68 -3.12 -24.23
CA ILE A 95 -19.10 -3.70 -22.95
C ILE A 95 -18.61 -5.15 -22.86
N SER A 96 -18.82 -5.95 -23.90
CA SER A 96 -18.46 -7.38 -23.93
C SER A 96 -16.95 -7.60 -23.79
N ALA A 97 -16.14 -6.80 -24.49
CA ALA A 97 -14.68 -6.88 -24.40
C ALA A 97 -14.15 -6.54 -22.99
N PHE A 98 -14.87 -5.71 -22.23
CA PHE A 98 -14.46 -5.28 -20.89
C PHE A 98 -15.11 -6.06 -19.76
N ALA A 99 -16.15 -6.86 -20.02
CA ALA A 99 -16.90 -7.50 -18.95
C ALA A 99 -16.06 -8.48 -18.11
N SER A 100 -15.06 -9.14 -18.71
CA SER A 100 -14.10 -9.99 -17.99
C SER A 100 -13.11 -9.20 -17.13
N PHE A 101 -12.96 -7.88 -17.35
CA PHE A 101 -12.00 -7.02 -16.66
C PHE A 101 -12.66 -5.88 -15.86
N GLY A 102 -13.99 -5.79 -15.87
CA GLY A 102 -14.75 -4.73 -15.22
C GLY A 102 -14.60 -4.79 -13.71
N PHE A 103 -14.16 -3.68 -13.10
CA PHE A 103 -13.90 -3.61 -11.67
C PHE A 103 -15.06 -3.00 -10.88
N CYS A 104 -15.25 -3.40 -9.63
CA CYS A 104 -16.26 -2.80 -8.76
C CYS A 104 -15.78 -1.42 -8.27
N LYS A 105 -16.49 -0.34 -8.61
CA LYS A 105 -16.08 1.04 -8.25
C LYS A 105 -16.10 1.24 -6.74
N ALA A 106 -17.09 0.70 -6.04
CA ALA A 106 -17.17 0.81 -4.59
C ALA A 106 -15.96 0.16 -3.90
N HIS A 107 -15.56 -1.03 -4.35
CA HIS A 107 -14.36 -1.72 -3.86
C HIS A 107 -13.08 -0.97 -4.21
N ALA A 108 -12.97 -0.42 -5.42
CA ALA A 108 -11.82 0.42 -5.79
C ALA A 108 -11.72 1.67 -4.90
N ALA A 109 -12.85 2.32 -4.59
CA ALA A 109 -12.89 3.53 -3.80
C ALA A 109 -12.41 3.32 -2.36
N SER A 110 -12.78 2.21 -1.70
CA SER A 110 -12.35 1.93 -0.33
C SER A 110 -10.83 1.71 -0.24
N PHE A 111 -10.24 0.97 -1.18
CA PHE A 111 -8.79 0.78 -1.25
C PHE A 111 -8.06 2.08 -1.65
N ALA A 112 -8.62 2.85 -2.57
CA ALA A 112 -8.05 4.13 -2.98
C ALA A 112 -7.98 5.12 -1.81
N TYR A 113 -8.98 5.11 -0.92
CA TYR A 113 -9.00 5.98 0.25
C TYR A 113 -7.84 5.67 1.21
N ILE A 114 -7.65 4.40 1.59
CA ILE A 114 -6.54 3.96 2.46
C ILE A 114 -5.19 4.24 1.79
N THR A 115 -5.09 3.98 0.48
CA THR A 115 -3.88 4.28 -0.30
C THR A 115 -3.55 5.77 -0.28
N TYR A 116 -4.56 6.63 -0.45
CA TYR A 116 -4.40 8.08 -0.40
C TYR A 116 -3.96 8.55 0.99
N GLN A 117 -4.58 8.05 2.06
CA GLN A 117 -4.15 8.35 3.43
C GLN A 117 -2.70 7.93 3.69
N SER A 118 -2.31 6.75 3.22
CA SER A 118 -0.93 6.26 3.35
C SER A 118 0.06 7.13 2.56
N ALA A 119 -0.30 7.52 1.34
CA ALA A 119 0.51 8.42 0.52
C ALA A 119 0.63 9.81 1.14
N TYR A 120 -0.46 10.33 1.72
CA TYR A 120 -0.48 11.61 2.43
C TYR A 120 0.48 11.58 3.62
N LEU A 121 0.40 10.56 4.49
CA LEU A 121 1.34 10.40 5.60
C LEU A 121 2.77 10.28 5.10
N LYS A 122 3.03 9.49 4.06
CA LYS A 122 4.37 9.37 3.48
C LYS A 122 4.91 10.67 2.88
N ALA A 123 4.04 11.57 2.42
CA ALA A 123 4.42 12.86 1.83
C ALA A 123 4.65 13.95 2.89
N HIS A 124 3.80 14.00 3.91
CA HIS A 124 3.77 15.10 4.90
C HIS A 124 4.35 14.73 6.27
N HIS A 125 4.35 13.46 6.63
CA HIS A 125 4.87 12.91 7.90
C HIS A 125 5.74 11.65 7.64
N PRO A 126 6.81 11.77 6.82
CA PRO A 126 7.53 10.62 6.31
C PRO A 126 8.22 9.79 7.41
N LEU A 127 8.79 10.43 8.44
CA LEU A 127 9.47 9.72 9.54
C LEU A 127 8.48 8.90 10.37
N GLU A 128 7.36 9.51 10.74
CA GLU A 128 6.25 8.88 11.45
C GLU A 128 5.66 7.75 10.62
N PHE A 129 5.48 7.97 9.31
CA PHE A 129 5.02 6.93 8.38
C PHE A 129 5.96 5.73 8.38
N TYR A 130 7.28 5.93 8.22
CA TYR A 130 8.23 4.82 8.22
C TYR A 130 8.30 4.09 9.56
N VAL A 131 8.37 4.82 10.67
CA VAL A 131 8.42 4.23 12.00
C VAL A 131 7.15 3.46 12.30
N GLY A 132 5.98 4.03 12.00
CA GLY A 132 4.69 3.34 12.12
C GLY A 132 4.65 2.07 11.28
N LEU A 133 5.08 2.15 10.03
CA LEU A 133 5.13 1.01 9.11
C LEU A 133 6.07 -0.11 9.61
N LEU A 134 7.24 0.25 10.13
CA LEU A 134 8.24 -0.70 10.65
C LEU A 134 7.81 -1.38 11.96
N ASN A 135 6.95 -0.73 12.73
CA ASN A 135 6.41 -1.21 14.00
C ASN A 135 5.06 -1.94 13.83
N ALA A 136 4.31 -1.72 12.75
CA ALA A 136 3.04 -2.38 12.46
C ALA A 136 3.14 -3.90 12.17
N GLY A 137 4.31 -4.50 12.37
CA GLY A 137 4.56 -5.92 12.15
C GLY A 137 4.97 -6.24 10.72
N GLN A 138 4.47 -7.35 10.18
CA GLN A 138 4.76 -7.77 8.82
C GLN A 138 3.86 -7.02 7.82
N VAL A 139 4.42 -6.01 7.15
CA VAL A 139 3.75 -5.23 6.12
C VAL A 139 3.81 -6.00 4.79
N GLY A 140 2.82 -6.87 4.59
CA GLY A 140 2.74 -7.73 3.41
C GLY A 140 3.94 -8.68 3.30
N SER A 141 4.52 -8.79 2.11
CA SER A 141 5.63 -9.72 1.85
C SER A 141 7.02 -9.06 1.90
N TYR A 142 7.11 -7.77 2.25
CA TYR A 142 8.39 -7.05 2.19
C TYR A 142 9.15 -7.13 3.51
N PRO A 143 10.46 -7.47 3.48
CA PRO A 143 11.29 -7.41 4.67
C PRO A 143 11.52 -5.95 5.09
N LYS A 144 11.70 -5.71 6.40
CA LYS A 144 11.95 -4.36 6.96
C LYS A 144 13.14 -3.65 6.29
N SER A 145 14.13 -4.40 5.79
CA SER A 145 15.26 -3.86 5.04
C SER A 145 14.86 -3.10 3.77
N VAL A 146 13.79 -3.53 3.07
CA VAL A 146 13.27 -2.83 1.89
C VAL A 146 12.70 -1.47 2.28
N ILE A 147 11.95 -1.42 3.39
CA ILE A 147 11.36 -0.18 3.92
C ILE A 147 12.46 0.79 4.36
N LEU A 148 13.47 0.29 5.10
CA LEU A 148 14.62 1.10 5.53
C LEU A 148 15.45 1.63 4.35
N ASN A 149 15.61 0.83 3.29
CA ASN A 149 16.30 1.27 2.09
C ASN A 149 15.52 2.35 1.32
N ASP A 150 14.19 2.27 1.28
CA ASP A 150 13.35 3.34 0.72
C ASP A 150 13.49 4.65 1.52
N ALA A 151 13.52 4.57 2.86
CA ALA A 151 13.77 5.73 3.71
C ALA A 151 15.16 6.36 3.42
N ARG A 152 16.21 5.54 3.29
CA ARG A 152 17.56 6.01 2.93
C ARG A 152 17.60 6.70 1.56
N ARG A 153 16.94 6.14 0.55
CA ARG A 153 16.84 6.73 -0.79
C ARG A 153 16.15 8.10 -0.80
N ARG A 154 15.30 8.36 0.20
CA ARG A 154 14.63 9.65 0.43
C ARG A 154 15.42 10.59 1.32
N GLY A 155 16.66 10.26 1.67
CA GLY A 155 17.57 11.11 2.44
C GLY A 155 17.44 10.98 3.97
N PHE A 156 16.62 10.06 4.47
CA PHE A 156 16.53 9.83 5.92
C PHE A 156 17.70 8.98 6.40
N GLN A 157 18.33 9.45 7.48
CA GLN A 157 19.34 8.66 8.17
C GLN A 157 18.67 7.51 8.92
N VAL A 158 19.30 6.33 8.88
CA VAL A 158 18.88 5.16 9.64
C VAL A 158 20.01 4.83 10.60
N LEU A 159 19.80 5.09 11.89
CA LEU A 159 20.78 4.91 12.93
C LEU A 159 20.70 3.47 13.47
N SER A 160 21.87 2.86 13.68
CA SER A 160 22.00 1.50 14.25
C SER A 160 21.31 1.39 15.61
N PRO A 161 21.00 0.20 16.12
CA PRO A 161 20.56 0.06 17.50
C PRO A 161 21.56 0.68 18.48
N HIS A 162 21.08 1.19 19.62
CA HIS A 162 21.93 1.72 20.68
C HIS A 162 21.27 1.55 22.06
N VAL A 163 21.99 1.05 23.06
CA VAL A 163 21.42 0.75 24.39
C VAL A 163 20.85 1.98 25.10
N ASN A 164 21.46 3.15 24.89
CA ASN A 164 20.97 4.43 25.46
C ASN A 164 19.80 5.07 24.72
N PHE A 165 19.62 4.79 23.43
CA PHE A 165 18.71 5.61 22.59
C PHE A 165 17.61 4.79 21.91
N SER A 166 17.86 3.52 21.59
CA SER A 166 16.85 2.65 21.00
C SER A 166 15.75 2.32 21.99
N GLN A 167 14.51 2.32 21.49
CA GLN A 167 13.36 1.72 22.15
C GLN A 167 13.26 0.23 21.78
N GLU A 168 12.22 -0.45 22.27
CA GLU A 168 11.92 -1.81 21.82
C GLU A 168 11.72 -1.85 20.30
N GLY A 169 10.83 -1.00 19.78
CA GLY A 169 10.57 -0.81 18.36
C GLY A 169 11.43 0.27 17.71
N PHE A 170 11.21 0.49 16.41
CA PHE A 170 11.78 1.64 15.70
C PHE A 170 11.24 2.93 16.30
N SER A 171 12.07 3.97 16.31
CA SER A 171 11.72 5.28 16.88
C SER A 171 12.32 6.41 16.06
N ILE A 172 11.80 7.62 16.26
CA ILE A 172 12.32 8.84 15.65
C ILE A 172 13.38 9.43 16.60
N GLU A 173 14.56 9.71 16.08
CA GLU A 173 15.63 10.40 16.80
C GLU A 173 16.06 11.63 15.98
N GLY A 174 15.60 12.81 16.40
CA GLY A 174 15.76 14.04 15.63
C GLY A 174 15.13 13.90 14.24
N LYS A 175 15.96 13.91 13.18
CA LYS A 175 15.53 13.74 11.78
C LYS A 175 15.84 12.35 11.21
N ALA A 176 16.12 11.38 12.08
CA ALA A 176 16.54 10.04 11.70
C ALA A 176 15.63 8.96 12.28
N ILE A 177 15.72 7.77 11.68
CA ILE A 177 15.06 6.56 12.17
C ILE A 177 16.06 5.78 13.01
N ARG A 178 15.79 5.57 14.29
CA ARG A 178 16.58 4.70 15.16
C ARG A 178 16.04 3.27 15.10
N ILE A 179 16.90 2.31 14.79
CA ILE A 179 16.54 0.89 14.80
C ILE A 179 16.25 0.46 16.25
N GLY A 180 15.13 -0.23 16.44
CA GLY A 180 14.72 -0.78 17.75
C GLY A 180 15.54 -2.00 18.17
N LEU A 181 15.64 -2.21 19.49
CA LEU A 181 16.36 -3.36 20.06
C LEU A 181 15.76 -4.70 19.62
N SER A 182 14.45 -4.75 19.38
CA SER A 182 13.74 -5.94 18.86
C SER A 182 14.21 -6.38 17.47
N SER A 183 14.90 -5.51 16.72
CA SER A 183 15.46 -5.87 15.42
C SER A 183 16.76 -6.67 15.51
N ILE A 184 17.35 -6.77 16.70
CA ILE A 184 18.58 -7.54 16.93
C ILE A 184 18.19 -9.00 17.18
N LYS A 185 18.49 -9.87 16.21
CA LYS A 185 18.23 -11.31 16.35
C LYS A 185 18.96 -11.87 17.56
N GLY A 186 18.23 -12.54 18.45
CA GLY A 186 18.77 -13.10 19.70
C GLY A 186 18.57 -12.21 20.94
N ILE A 187 18.05 -10.99 20.76
CA ILE A 187 17.64 -10.12 21.87
C ILE A 187 16.12 -10.18 22.01
N GLY A 188 15.66 -11.03 22.93
CA GLY A 188 14.23 -11.23 23.19
C GLY A 188 13.61 -10.13 24.06
N PRO A 189 12.27 -10.08 24.16
CA PRO A 189 11.54 -9.02 24.86
C PRO A 189 11.95 -8.86 26.33
N ARG A 190 12.20 -9.96 27.06
CA ARG A 190 12.67 -9.91 28.46
C ARG A 190 14.03 -9.22 28.62
N PHE A 191 14.93 -9.35 27.65
CA PHE A 191 16.22 -8.67 27.69
C PHE A 191 16.05 -7.19 27.39
N ILE A 192 15.18 -6.85 26.44
CA ILE A 192 14.86 -5.46 26.10
C ILE A 192 14.25 -4.75 27.31
N GLU A 193 13.25 -5.36 27.95
CA GLU A 193 12.61 -4.84 29.15
C GLU A 193 13.63 -4.54 30.26
N ARG A 194 14.55 -5.48 30.53
CA ARG A 194 15.64 -5.26 31.50
C ARG A 194 16.53 -4.06 31.14
N ILE A 195 16.90 -3.92 29.86
CA ILE A 195 17.71 -2.79 29.39
C ILE A 195 16.96 -1.47 29.58
N LEU A 196 15.69 -1.43 29.16
CA LEU A 196 14.86 -0.23 29.23
C LEU A 196 14.59 0.19 30.69
N SER A 197 14.23 -0.76 31.56
CA SER A 197 14.00 -0.52 32.98
C SER A 197 15.27 -0.06 33.69
N ALA A 198 16.41 -0.71 33.45
CA ALA A 198 17.68 -0.26 34.03
C ALA A 198 18.02 1.18 33.60
N ARG A 199 17.73 1.56 32.35
CA ARG A 199 17.97 2.91 31.81
C ARG A 199 17.13 4.01 32.46
N GLU A 200 16.07 3.69 33.21
CA GLU A 200 15.28 4.68 33.96
C GLU A 200 16.12 5.40 35.03
N SER A 201 17.17 4.75 35.55
CA SER A 201 18.14 5.38 36.47
C SER A 201 19.18 6.27 35.77
N GLY A 202 19.06 6.48 34.45
CA GLY A 202 19.94 7.34 33.66
C GLY A 202 20.62 6.59 32.50
N LEU A 203 21.32 7.33 31.64
CA LEU A 203 22.08 6.73 30.54
C LEU A 203 23.21 5.84 31.07
N PHE A 204 23.54 4.80 30.31
CA PHE A 204 24.74 4.00 30.55
C PHE A 204 25.98 4.81 30.16
N LEU A 205 26.95 4.92 31.07
CA LEU A 205 28.17 5.72 30.85
C LEU A 205 29.33 4.90 30.27
N SER A 206 29.38 3.61 30.58
CA SER A 206 30.39 2.67 30.07
C SER A 206 29.81 1.27 29.91
N MET A 207 30.62 0.37 29.35
CA MET A 207 30.28 -1.05 29.30
C MET A 207 30.16 -1.67 30.69
N GLU A 208 31.04 -1.29 31.64
CA GLU A 208 30.95 -1.79 33.02
C GLU A 208 29.66 -1.32 33.70
N ASP A 209 29.31 -0.03 33.54
CA ASP A 209 28.05 0.53 34.06
C ASP A 209 26.84 -0.25 33.52
N PHE A 210 26.81 -0.52 32.21
CA PHE A 210 25.77 -1.35 31.61
C PHE A 210 25.72 -2.76 32.23
N THR A 211 26.84 -3.46 32.31
CA THR A 211 26.86 -4.85 32.82
C THR A 211 26.57 -4.95 34.31
N SER A 212 26.85 -3.90 35.08
CA SER A 212 26.53 -3.84 36.52
C SER A 212 25.03 -3.62 36.77
N ARG A 213 24.36 -2.85 35.90
CA ARG A 213 22.94 -2.51 36.01
C ARG A 213 22.03 -3.51 35.29
N VAL A 214 22.53 -4.17 34.24
CA VAL A 214 21.74 -5.08 33.40
C VAL A 214 22.34 -6.48 33.41
N SER A 215 21.68 -7.40 34.12
CA SER A 215 22.05 -8.81 34.09
C SER A 215 21.56 -9.49 32.82
N LEU A 216 22.49 -9.72 31.87
CA LEU A 216 22.28 -10.45 30.62
C LEU A 216 23.31 -11.57 30.46
N PRO A 217 22.97 -12.69 29.80
CA PRO A 217 23.95 -13.72 29.49
C PRO A 217 25.01 -13.18 28.51
N SER A 218 26.23 -13.72 28.60
CA SER A 218 27.36 -13.28 27.76
C SER A 218 27.07 -13.36 26.25
N SER A 219 26.21 -14.30 25.83
CA SER A 219 25.74 -14.42 24.44
C SER A 219 24.90 -13.22 23.97
N ALA A 220 24.04 -12.68 24.84
CA ALA A 220 23.24 -11.49 24.54
C ALA A 220 24.12 -10.23 24.49
N ILE A 221 25.07 -10.09 25.41
CA ILE A 221 26.05 -8.99 25.41
C ILE A 221 26.87 -9.01 24.11
N LYS A 222 27.36 -10.20 23.71
CA LYS A 222 28.10 -10.38 22.45
C LYS A 222 27.27 -9.99 21.23
N THR A 223 25.99 -10.37 21.22
CA THR A 223 25.03 -10.02 20.16
C THR A 223 24.80 -8.52 20.07
N LEU A 224 24.58 -7.84 21.20
CA LEU A 224 24.45 -6.37 21.26
C LEU A 224 25.71 -5.67 20.74
N ARG A 225 26.89 -6.19 21.08
CA ARG A 225 28.18 -5.68 20.58
C ARG A 225 28.33 -5.83 19.07
N TRP A 226 27.98 -6.99 18.51
CA TRP A 226 27.98 -7.23 17.06
C TRP A 226 26.96 -6.36 16.31
N ALA A 227 25.85 -6.00 16.95
CA ALA A 227 24.90 -5.03 16.42
C ALA A 227 25.35 -3.55 16.57
N HIS A 228 26.56 -3.31 17.08
CA HIS A 228 27.12 -2.00 17.39
C HIS A 228 26.27 -1.18 18.38
N ALA A 229 25.53 -1.85 19.28
CA ALA A 229 24.61 -1.21 20.22
C ALA A 229 25.30 -0.40 21.34
N PHE A 230 26.62 -0.52 21.49
CA PHE A 230 27.42 0.17 22.48
C PHE A 230 28.34 1.25 21.87
N LYS A 231 28.12 1.65 20.61
CA LYS A 231 29.00 2.60 19.91
C LYS A 231 29.13 3.90 20.70
N GLY A 232 30.35 4.23 21.14
CA GLY A 232 30.65 5.44 21.93
C GLY A 232 30.70 5.22 23.44
N LEU A 233 30.34 4.02 23.92
CA LEU A 233 30.64 3.58 25.28
C LEU A 233 32.00 2.89 25.27
N THR A 234 32.94 3.41 26.07
CA THR A 234 34.27 2.80 26.22
C THR A 234 34.22 1.64 27.20
N ASP A 235 34.95 0.57 26.91
CA ASP A 235 35.41 -0.39 27.92
C ASP A 235 36.53 0.30 28.71
N ILE A 236 36.41 0.42 30.03
CA ILE A 236 37.53 0.89 30.86
C ILE A 236 38.70 -0.13 30.77
N THR A 237 38.41 -1.39 30.44
CA THR A 237 39.40 -2.44 30.15
C THR A 237 40.28 -2.21 28.91
N GLU A 238 39.80 -1.55 27.85
CA GLU A 238 40.64 -1.27 26.67
C GLU A 238 41.71 -0.21 26.94
N ARG A 239 41.49 0.68 27.93
CA ARG A 239 42.52 1.63 28.39
C ARG A 239 43.69 0.96 29.11
N LYS A 240 43.53 -0.24 29.67
CA LYS A 240 44.61 -0.95 30.37
C LYS A 240 45.52 -1.78 29.45
N VAL A 241 45.10 -2.05 28.21
CA VAL A 241 45.91 -2.79 27.23
C VAL A 241 46.66 -1.84 26.28
N ALA A 242 46.24 -0.57 26.17
CA ALA A 242 46.94 0.44 25.38
C ALA A 242 48.12 1.12 26.12
N TYR A 243 48.34 0.81 27.40
CA TYR A 243 49.42 1.34 28.24
C TYR A 243 50.20 0.25 29.01
N ALA A 244 50.14 -1.00 28.54
CA ALA A 244 50.98 -2.12 29.01
C ALA A 244 51.81 -2.63 27.85
#